data_AF-A0A221IV11-F1
#
_entry.id   AF-A0A221IV11-F1
#
_cell.length_a   1.000
_cell.length_b   1.000
_cell.length_c   1.000
_cell.angle_alpha   90.00
_cell.angle_beta   90.00
_cell.angle_gamma   90.00
#
_symmetry.space_group_name_H-M   'P 1'
#
loop_
_entity.id
_entity.type
_entity.pdbx_description
1 polymer ?
#
loop_
_entity_poly.entity_id
_entity_poly.type
_entity_poly.pdbx_seq_one_letter_code
_entity_poly.pdbx_strand_id
1 'polypeptide(L)'
;MSDPEIGASMGQLTASNRNDTWLTRLIDMEYWLACNEERAAQARFGAVMCCCGPCAMYRRSALVLLLDQYEAQFFRGKPSDFGEDRHLTILMLKAGFRTEYVPDAIAATVVPDRLAPYLRQQLRWARSTFRDTWLAMRLLPGLDSYLTLDVIGQNLGPLLLAVSFLTALAQIAVTGTMPWWTVLTIASMTMIRCSVAAFRARDIRFLGFSLHTPINILLLLPVKAYALCTL
;
A
#
# COMPACT_ATOMS: atom_id res chain seq x y z
N MET A 1 -23.19 5.17 8.05
CA MET A 1 -23.06 3.70 7.95
C MET A 1 -24.37 3.07 8.38
N SER A 2 -25.20 2.69 7.41
CA SER A 2 -26.53 2.12 7.68
C SER A 2 -26.47 0.64 8.07
N ASP A 3 -25.55 -0.13 7.49
CA ASP A 3 -25.32 -1.54 7.82
C ASP A 3 -24.57 -1.66 9.16
N PRO A 4 -25.15 -2.30 10.20
CA PRO A 4 -24.53 -2.43 11.52
C PRO A 4 -23.27 -3.29 11.54
N GLU A 5 -23.06 -4.19 10.56
CA GLU A 5 -21.87 -5.04 10.47
C GLU A 5 -20.61 -4.23 10.07
N ILE A 6 -20.80 -3.04 9.50
CA ILE A 6 -19.71 -2.20 9.02
C ILE A 6 -19.17 -1.34 10.17
N GLY A 7 -17.91 -1.59 10.53
CA GLY A 7 -17.18 -0.87 11.58
C GLY A 7 -16.31 0.27 11.04
N ALA A 8 -15.84 0.15 9.79
CA ALA A 8 -15.04 1.19 9.12
C ALA A 8 -15.40 1.28 7.63
N SER A 9 -15.27 2.46 7.05
CA SER A 9 -15.41 2.68 5.61
C SER A 9 -14.37 3.69 5.14
N MET A 10 -13.85 3.53 3.93
CA MET A 10 -13.01 4.54 3.30
C MET A 10 -13.53 4.95 1.92
N GLY A 11 -13.17 6.16 1.50
CA GLY A 11 -13.48 6.68 0.17
C GLY A 11 -12.34 6.57 -0.84
N GLN A 12 -12.54 7.19 -2.00
CA GLN A 12 -11.51 7.53 -2.95
C GLN A 12 -10.56 8.58 -2.41
N LEU A 13 -9.26 8.39 -2.66
CA LEU A 13 -8.22 9.37 -2.38
C LEU A 13 -7.65 9.95 -3.67
N THR A 14 -7.49 11.26 -3.70
CA THR A 14 -6.88 12.01 -4.81
C THR A 14 -5.85 13.02 -4.28
N ALA A 15 -4.82 13.32 -5.06
CA ALA A 15 -3.90 14.39 -4.70
C ALA A 15 -4.41 15.75 -5.21
N SER A 16 -4.59 16.72 -4.32
CA SER A 16 -5.06 18.07 -4.67
C SER A 16 -4.03 18.85 -5.49
N ASN A 17 -2.75 18.68 -5.17
CA ASN A 17 -1.60 19.28 -5.85
C ASN A 17 -1.00 18.38 -6.94
N ARG A 18 -1.79 17.46 -7.51
CA ARG A 18 -1.33 16.50 -8.52
C ARG A 18 -0.73 17.12 -9.77
N ASN A 19 -1.00 18.39 -10.08
CA ASN A 19 -0.51 19.03 -11.31
C ASN A 19 0.81 19.79 -11.13
N ASP A 20 1.23 20.02 -9.88
CA ASP A 20 2.30 20.94 -9.51
C ASP A 20 3.69 20.45 -9.95
N THR A 21 4.01 19.16 -9.78
CA THR A 21 5.30 18.59 -10.16
C THR A 21 5.14 17.22 -10.81
N TRP A 22 6.21 16.72 -11.43
CA TRP A 22 6.24 15.34 -11.94
C TRP A 22 6.08 14.32 -10.79
N LEU A 23 6.59 14.65 -9.59
CA LEU A 23 6.51 13.79 -8.42
C LEU A 23 5.08 13.76 -7.86
N THR A 24 4.40 14.91 -7.77
CA THR A 24 3.00 14.91 -7.30
C THR A 24 2.07 14.17 -8.26
N ARG A 25 2.30 14.25 -9.58
CA ARG A 25 1.60 13.41 -10.58
C ARG A 25 1.84 11.92 -10.37
N LEU A 26 3.09 11.54 -10.07
CA LEU A 26 3.47 10.16 -9.83
C LEU A 26 2.79 9.61 -8.57
N ILE A 27 2.80 10.39 -7.49
CA ILE A 27 2.17 10.02 -6.21
C ILE A 27 0.64 9.92 -6.36
N ASP A 28 0.00 10.81 -7.13
CA ASP A 28 -1.43 10.72 -7.44
C ASP A 28 -1.80 9.39 -8.11
N MET A 29 -0.97 8.92 -9.06
CA MET A 29 -1.15 7.61 -9.70
C MET A 29 -0.90 6.45 -8.72
N GLU A 30 0.10 6.56 -7.85
CA GLU A 30 0.37 5.57 -6.79
C GLU A 30 -0.81 5.48 -5.82
N TYR A 31 -1.38 6.62 -5.41
CA TYR A 31 -2.55 6.70 -4.54
C TYR A 31 -3.77 6.07 -5.20
N TRP A 32 -3.99 6.33 -6.49
CA TRP A 32 -5.11 5.71 -7.19
C TRP A 32 -4.99 4.18 -7.22
N LEU A 33 -3.79 3.64 -7.49
CA LEU A 33 -3.56 2.19 -7.47
C LEU A 33 -3.74 1.59 -6.07
N ALA A 34 -3.12 2.19 -5.05
CA ALA A 34 -3.02 1.61 -3.71
C ALA A 34 -4.21 1.92 -2.77
N CYS A 35 -4.87 3.06 -2.95
CA CYS A 35 -5.98 3.53 -2.12
C CYS A 35 -7.33 3.39 -2.81
N ASN A 36 -7.39 3.33 -4.15
CA ASN A 36 -8.67 3.19 -4.87
C ASN A 36 -8.82 1.80 -5.47
N GLU A 37 -7.99 1.43 -6.45
CA GLU A 37 -8.17 0.17 -7.17
C GLU A 37 -8.00 -1.05 -6.26
N GLU A 38 -6.91 -1.11 -5.50
CA GLU A 38 -6.64 -2.22 -4.57
C GLU A 38 -7.71 -2.31 -3.47
N ARG A 39 -8.11 -1.18 -2.87
CA ARG A 39 -9.11 -1.16 -1.80
C ARG A 39 -10.50 -1.51 -2.30
N ALA A 40 -10.86 -1.07 -3.51
CA ALA A 40 -12.10 -1.49 -4.17
C ALA A 40 -12.12 -2.99 -4.46
N ALA A 41 -11.00 -3.57 -4.90
CA ALA A 41 -10.87 -5.01 -5.09
C ALA A 41 -11.03 -5.76 -3.76
N GLN A 42 -10.30 -5.36 -2.72
CA GLN A 42 -10.38 -5.95 -1.38
C GLN A 42 -11.80 -5.90 -0.79
N ALA A 43 -12.50 -4.76 -0.92
CA ALA A 43 -13.87 -4.60 -0.42
C ALA A 43 -14.85 -5.61 -1.03
N ARG A 44 -14.62 -6.04 -2.29
CA ARG A 44 -15.42 -7.09 -2.94
C ARG A 44 -15.35 -8.43 -2.22
N PHE A 45 -14.26 -8.66 -1.49
CA PHE A 45 -13.99 -9.86 -0.68
C PHE A 45 -14.23 -9.60 0.82
N GLY A 46 -15.06 -8.62 1.15
CA GLY A 46 -15.64 -8.46 2.48
C GLY A 46 -14.82 -7.61 3.46
N ALA A 47 -13.60 -7.23 3.11
CA ALA A 47 -12.77 -6.37 3.95
C ALA A 47 -11.77 -5.53 3.14
N VAL A 48 -11.71 -4.25 3.44
CA VAL A 48 -10.57 -3.39 3.13
C VAL A 48 -9.49 -3.57 4.21
N MET A 49 -8.27 -3.92 3.82
CA MET A 49 -7.17 -4.23 4.75
C MET A 49 -6.54 -2.99 5.39
N CYS A 50 -6.82 -1.80 4.85
CA CYS A 50 -6.32 -0.53 5.36
C CYS A 50 -7.26 0.61 4.94
N CYS A 51 -8.13 1.08 5.84
CA CYS A 51 -8.94 2.28 5.61
C CYS A 51 -8.05 3.53 5.68
N CYS A 52 -7.71 4.13 4.53
CA CYS A 52 -6.77 5.25 4.49
C CYS A 52 -7.30 6.51 5.20
N GLY A 53 -6.52 7.05 6.14
CA GLY A 53 -6.90 8.10 7.07
C GLY A 53 -7.58 9.33 6.47
N PRO A 54 -7.09 9.93 5.36
CA PRO A 54 -7.71 11.12 4.79
C PRO A 54 -9.17 10.97 4.35
N CYS A 55 -9.64 9.72 4.19
CA CYS A 55 -11.00 9.40 3.75
C CYS A 55 -11.66 8.30 4.59
N ALA A 56 -11.10 7.97 5.76
CA ALA A 56 -11.61 6.91 6.62
C ALA A 56 -12.66 7.44 7.59
N MET A 57 -13.73 6.68 7.78
CA MET A 57 -14.77 6.90 8.77
C MET A 57 -14.93 5.63 9.59
N TYR A 58 -15.09 5.79 10.90
CA TYR A 58 -15.24 4.67 11.83
C TYR A 58 -16.56 4.79 12.58
N ARG A 59 -17.24 3.66 12.78
CA ARG A 59 -18.44 3.60 13.61
C ARG A 59 -18.03 3.90 15.05
N ARG A 60 -18.57 4.98 15.61
CA ARG A 60 -18.25 5.42 16.98
C ARG A 60 -18.39 4.32 18.03
N SER A 61 -19.47 3.54 18.00
CA SER A 61 -19.67 2.46 18.97
C SER A 61 -18.60 1.36 18.88
N ALA A 62 -18.18 1.00 17.66
CA ALA A 62 -17.09 0.05 17.46
C ALA A 62 -15.74 0.64 17.89
N LEU A 63 -15.49 1.91 17.56
CA LEU A 63 -14.25 2.60 17.91
C LEU A 63 -14.07 2.69 19.43
N VAL A 64 -15.11 3.07 20.17
CA VAL A 64 -15.06 3.19 21.63
C VAL A 64 -14.74 1.85 22.29
N LEU A 65 -15.24 0.73 21.76
CA LEU A 65 -14.92 -0.61 22.27
C LEU A 65 -13.45 -1.01 22.06
N LEU A 66 -12.78 -0.38 21.10
CA LEU A 66 -11.42 -0.73 20.69
C LEU A 66 -10.39 0.31 21.12
N LEU A 67 -10.82 1.41 21.75
CA LEU A 67 -9.98 2.55 22.06
C LEU A 67 -8.82 2.17 22.98
N ASP A 68 -9.08 1.42 24.05
CA ASP A 68 -8.04 0.97 24.98
C ASP A 68 -6.97 0.11 24.28
N GLN A 69 -7.40 -0.78 23.37
CA GLN A 69 -6.48 -1.63 22.60
C GLN A 69 -5.68 -0.84 21.58
N TYR A 70 -6.30 0.18 20.99
CA TYR A 70 -5.68 1.08 20.03
C TYR A 70 -4.64 1.98 20.71
N GLU A 71 -4.95 2.56 21.87
CA GLU A 71 -4.05 3.44 22.62
C GLU A 71 -2.88 2.68 23.27
N ALA A 72 -3.13 1.47 23.79
CA ALA A 72 -2.11 0.65 24.45
C ALA A 72 -1.25 -0.17 23.46
N GLN A 73 -1.09 0.28 22.21
CA GLN A 73 -0.38 -0.49 21.20
C GLN A 73 1.13 -0.53 21.47
N PHE A 74 1.66 -1.75 21.69
CA PHE A 74 3.09 -2.02 21.72
C PHE A 74 3.52 -2.88 20.53
N PHE A 75 4.66 -2.54 19.93
CA PHE A 75 5.36 -3.42 19.00
C PHE A 75 6.81 -3.58 19.44
N ARG A 76 7.26 -4.84 19.59
CA ARG A 76 8.60 -5.19 20.08
C ARG A 76 8.99 -4.45 21.38
N GLY A 77 8.02 -4.26 22.29
CA GLY A 77 8.23 -3.62 23.59
C GLY A 77 8.30 -2.09 23.57
N LYS A 78 8.00 -1.43 22.43
CA LYS A 78 7.91 0.03 22.33
C LYS A 78 6.48 0.46 22.03
N PRO A 79 5.98 1.57 22.63
CA PRO A 79 4.74 2.20 22.20
C PRO A 79 4.82 2.51 20.71
N SER A 80 3.76 2.25 19.97
CA SER A 80 3.76 2.38 18.51
C SER A 80 2.94 3.59 18.05
N ASP A 81 3.58 4.54 17.38
CA ASP A 81 3.00 5.81 16.88
C ASP A 81 2.82 5.85 15.35
N PHE A 82 3.34 4.86 14.61
CA PHE A 82 3.21 4.79 13.15
C PHE A 82 1.99 3.97 12.72
N GLY A 83 1.31 4.33 11.62
CA GLY A 83 0.34 3.43 10.97
C GLY A 83 -1.00 3.25 11.71
N GLU A 84 -1.52 4.33 12.28
CA GLU A 84 -2.78 4.36 13.02
C GLU A 84 -3.95 3.75 12.23
N ASP A 85 -4.10 4.14 10.97
CA ASP A 85 -5.19 3.73 10.08
C ASP A 85 -5.30 2.22 9.90
N ARG A 86 -4.17 1.58 9.55
CA ARG A 86 -4.13 0.14 9.25
C ARG A 86 -4.30 -0.68 10.52
N HIS A 87 -3.69 -0.23 11.63
CA HIS A 87 -3.87 -0.90 12.91
C HIS A 87 -5.33 -0.87 13.35
N LEU A 88 -5.97 0.30 13.30
CA LEU A 88 -7.38 0.43 13.64
C LEU A 88 -8.27 -0.40 12.72
N THR A 89 -7.95 -0.47 11.42
CA THR A 89 -8.64 -1.36 10.47
C THR A 89 -8.51 -2.83 10.88
N ILE A 90 -7.33 -3.29 11.28
CA ILE A 90 -7.11 -4.65 11.77
C ILE A 90 -7.89 -4.92 13.05
N LEU A 91 -7.94 -3.96 13.99
CA LEU A 91 -8.73 -4.10 15.21
C LEU A 91 -10.23 -4.24 14.91
N MET A 92 -10.75 -3.44 13.98
CA MET A 92 -12.14 -3.52 13.53
C MET A 92 -12.45 -4.92 12.96
N LEU A 93 -11.58 -5.42 12.08
CA LEU A 93 -11.72 -6.75 11.49
C LEU A 93 -11.61 -7.87 12.55
N LYS A 94 -10.69 -7.75 13.50
CA LYS A 94 -10.55 -8.70 14.62
C LYS A 94 -11.75 -8.71 15.55
N ALA A 95 -12.41 -7.57 15.70
CA ALA A 95 -13.65 -7.46 16.48
C ALA A 95 -14.89 -8.00 15.74
N GLY A 96 -14.72 -8.53 14.52
CA GLY A 96 -15.79 -9.12 13.72
C GLY A 96 -16.56 -8.12 12.86
N PHE A 97 -16.13 -6.86 12.80
CA PHE A 97 -16.73 -5.88 11.89
C PHE A 97 -16.17 -6.04 10.48
N ARG A 98 -16.99 -5.67 9.50
CA ARG A 98 -16.58 -5.52 8.10
C ARG A 98 -16.05 -4.11 7.85
N THR A 99 -15.21 -4.00 6.82
CA THR A 99 -14.67 -2.73 6.36
C THR A 99 -14.98 -2.53 4.88
N GLU A 100 -15.42 -1.33 4.51
CA GLU A 100 -15.99 -1.07 3.19
C GLU A 100 -15.23 0.02 2.42
N TYR A 101 -15.32 -0.05 1.09
CA TYR A 101 -14.86 0.98 0.18
C TYR A 101 -16.06 1.66 -0.50
N VAL A 102 -16.19 2.98 -0.33
CA VAL A 102 -17.29 3.79 -0.85
C VAL A 102 -16.78 4.63 -2.02
N PRO A 103 -17.04 4.23 -3.29
CA PRO A 103 -16.48 4.93 -4.44
C PRO A 103 -16.96 6.37 -4.55
N ASP A 104 -18.19 6.69 -4.16
CA ASP A 104 -18.73 8.05 -4.29
C ASP A 104 -18.18 9.04 -3.25
N ALA A 105 -17.55 8.54 -2.17
CA ALA A 105 -16.92 9.38 -1.17
C ALA A 105 -15.51 9.73 -1.64
N ILE A 106 -15.25 10.99 -2.00
CA ILE A 106 -13.95 11.42 -2.54
C ILE A 106 -13.31 12.42 -1.57
N ALA A 107 -12.07 12.13 -1.16
CA ALA A 107 -11.23 13.07 -0.43
C ALA A 107 -10.02 13.49 -1.27
N ALA A 108 -9.66 14.77 -1.17
CA ALA A 108 -8.46 15.32 -1.75
C ALA A 108 -7.46 15.66 -0.65
N THR A 109 -6.21 15.25 -0.81
CA THR A 109 -5.13 15.53 0.14
C THR A 109 -3.91 16.12 -0.56
N VAL A 110 -3.08 16.85 0.19
CA VAL A 110 -1.82 17.39 -0.33
C VAL A 110 -0.75 16.30 -0.21
N VAL A 111 -0.03 16.04 -1.30
CA VAL A 111 1.08 15.08 -1.32
C VAL A 111 2.44 15.79 -1.39
N PRO A 112 3.53 15.14 -0.95
CA PRO A 112 4.88 15.69 -1.08
C PRO A 112 5.24 16.14 -2.50
N ASP A 113 5.75 17.36 -2.62
CA ASP A 113 6.25 17.95 -3.87
C ASP A 113 7.76 17.73 -4.10
N ARG A 114 8.47 17.30 -3.05
CA ARG A 114 9.92 17.03 -3.06
C ARG A 114 10.24 15.59 -2.65
N LEU A 115 11.37 15.09 -3.14
CA LEU A 115 11.78 13.71 -2.95
C LEU A 115 12.06 13.35 -1.48
N ALA A 116 12.73 14.22 -0.70
CA ALA A 116 13.08 13.91 0.68
C ALA A 116 11.85 13.74 1.61
N PRO A 117 10.83 14.63 1.59
CA PRO A 117 9.57 14.38 2.30
C PRO A 117 8.84 13.12 1.80
N TYR A 118 8.84 12.85 0.49
CA TYR A 118 8.26 11.63 -0.08
C TYR A 118 8.93 10.36 0.45
N LEU A 119 10.26 10.28 0.48
CA LEU A 119 10.98 9.12 1.01
C LEU A 119 10.74 8.92 2.52
N ARG A 120 10.62 10.01 3.30
CA ARG A 120 10.23 9.93 4.73
C ARG A 120 8.83 9.37 4.90
N GLN A 121 7.89 9.75 4.03
CA GLN A 121 6.55 9.18 4.03
C GLN A 121 6.58 7.69 3.69
N GLN A 122 7.29 7.31 2.62
CA GLN A 122 7.42 5.91 2.19
C GLN A 122 8.09 5.03 3.26
N LEU A 123 9.08 5.55 3.99
CA LEU A 123 9.69 4.87 5.13
C LEU A 123 8.65 4.58 6.23
N ARG A 124 7.83 5.57 6.58
CA ARG A 124 6.76 5.42 7.57
C ARG A 124 5.74 4.36 7.15
N TRP A 125 5.33 4.40 5.87
CA TRP A 125 4.38 3.46 5.29
C TRP A 125 4.93 2.04 5.21
N ALA A 126 6.21 1.88 4.88
CA ALA A 126 6.88 0.58 4.88
C ALA A 126 6.92 -0.02 6.30
N ARG A 127 7.29 0.79 7.31
CA ARG A 127 7.32 0.34 8.72
C ARG A 127 5.94 -0.13 9.20
N SER A 128 4.89 0.69 8.98
CA SER A 128 3.51 0.29 9.29
C SER A 128 3.13 -0.98 8.53
N THR A 129 3.47 -1.06 7.25
CA THR A 129 3.10 -2.22 6.43
C THR A 129 3.66 -3.53 6.96
N PHE A 130 4.95 -3.60 7.27
CA PHE A 130 5.56 -4.82 7.79
C PHE A 130 4.99 -5.18 9.18
N ARG A 131 4.88 -4.20 10.08
CA ARG A 131 4.30 -4.41 11.42
C ARG A 131 2.88 -4.96 11.33
N ASP A 132 2.04 -4.31 10.53
CA ASP A 132 0.62 -4.61 10.48
C ASP A 132 0.34 -5.89 9.69
N THR A 133 1.15 -6.18 8.66
CA THR A 133 1.14 -7.51 8.00
C THR A 133 1.41 -8.59 9.03
N TRP A 134 2.43 -8.42 9.89
CA TRP A 134 2.75 -9.36 10.95
C TRP A 134 1.59 -9.55 11.94
N LEU A 135 0.96 -8.45 12.39
CA LEU A 135 -0.18 -8.48 13.32
C LEU A 135 -1.45 -9.07 12.69
N ALA A 136 -1.62 -8.93 11.37
CA ALA A 136 -2.73 -9.45 10.59
C ALA A 136 -2.57 -10.94 10.24
N MET A 137 -1.38 -11.54 10.33
CA MET A 137 -1.18 -12.95 9.92
C MET A 137 -2.15 -13.94 10.58
N ARG A 138 -2.55 -13.69 11.84
CA ARG A 138 -3.53 -14.53 12.56
C ARG A 138 -4.99 -14.24 12.19
N LEU A 139 -5.26 -13.06 11.63
CA LEU A 139 -6.58 -12.64 11.16
C LEU A 139 -6.87 -13.18 9.76
N LEU A 140 -5.87 -13.22 8.87
CA LEU A 140 -6.02 -13.56 7.46
C LEU A 140 -6.76 -14.89 7.18
N PRO A 141 -6.52 -16.00 7.91
CA PRO A 141 -7.25 -17.26 7.66
C PRO A 141 -8.75 -17.18 7.99
N GLY A 142 -9.17 -16.20 8.78
CA GLY A 142 -10.58 -15.93 9.09
C GLY A 142 -11.26 -14.97 8.11
N LEU A 143 -10.50 -14.42 7.15
CA LEU A 143 -11.01 -13.57 6.08
C LEU A 143 -11.09 -14.36 4.77
N ASP A 144 -11.60 -13.72 3.71
CA ASP A 144 -11.62 -14.34 2.38
C ASP A 144 -10.20 -14.68 1.89
N SER A 145 -10.05 -15.86 1.27
CA SER A 145 -8.78 -16.36 0.73
C SER A 145 -8.09 -15.41 -0.25
N TYR A 146 -8.84 -14.60 -1.00
CA TYR A 146 -8.30 -13.58 -1.88
C TYR A 146 -7.48 -12.54 -1.11
N LEU A 147 -7.94 -12.13 0.08
CA LEU A 147 -7.24 -11.15 0.90
C LEU A 147 -5.91 -11.70 1.42
N THR A 148 -5.86 -13.01 1.72
CA THR A 148 -4.60 -13.69 2.05
C THR A 148 -3.65 -13.68 0.86
N LEU A 149 -4.13 -14.03 -0.34
CA LEU A 149 -3.34 -14.02 -1.57
C LEU A 149 -2.81 -12.61 -1.88
N ASP A 150 -3.66 -11.59 -1.75
CA ASP A 150 -3.31 -10.20 -1.98
C ASP A 150 -2.21 -9.72 -1.02
N VAL A 151 -2.36 -9.97 0.28
CA VAL A 151 -1.32 -9.63 1.28
C VAL A 151 0.00 -10.37 1.00
N ILE A 152 -0.05 -11.65 0.63
CA ILE A 152 1.16 -12.40 0.23
C ILE A 152 1.79 -11.74 -1.02
N GLY A 153 0.99 -11.45 -2.04
CA GLY A 153 1.47 -10.83 -3.29
C GLY A 153 2.12 -9.46 -3.06
N GLN A 154 1.52 -8.62 -2.22
CA GLN A 154 2.05 -7.29 -1.88
C GLN A 154 3.39 -7.33 -1.15
N ASN A 155 3.64 -8.37 -0.35
CA ASN A 155 4.91 -8.55 0.36
C ASN A 155 5.96 -9.28 -0.50
N LEU A 156 5.54 -10.30 -1.25
CA LEU A 156 6.43 -11.12 -2.08
C LEU A 156 6.90 -10.38 -3.34
N GLY A 157 6.04 -9.57 -3.96
CA GLY A 157 6.36 -8.83 -5.18
C GLY A 157 7.61 -7.94 -5.05
N PRO A 158 7.68 -7.02 -4.07
CA PRO A 158 8.87 -6.20 -3.82
C PRO A 158 10.11 -7.03 -3.50
N LEU A 159 9.97 -8.15 -2.78
CA LEU A 159 11.08 -9.05 -2.48
C LEU A 159 11.64 -9.71 -3.74
N LEU A 160 10.77 -10.27 -4.60
CA LEU A 160 11.16 -10.88 -5.87
C LEU A 160 11.81 -9.86 -6.81
N LEU A 161 11.30 -8.63 -6.84
CA LEU A 161 11.91 -7.54 -7.60
C LEU A 161 13.31 -7.20 -7.07
N ALA A 162 13.48 -7.12 -5.75
CA ALA A 162 14.78 -6.87 -5.13
C ALA A 162 15.79 -7.98 -5.45
N VAL A 163 15.38 -9.25 -5.30
CA VAL A 163 16.23 -10.40 -5.63
C VAL A 163 16.60 -10.38 -7.12
N SER A 164 15.65 -10.14 -8.01
CA SER A 164 15.89 -10.08 -9.46
C SER A 164 16.88 -8.97 -9.83
N PHE A 165 16.79 -7.81 -9.17
CA PHE A 165 17.71 -6.71 -9.39
C PHE A 165 19.12 -7.02 -8.86
N LEU A 166 19.23 -7.63 -7.68
CA LEU A 166 20.52 -8.02 -7.10
C LEU A 166 21.20 -9.12 -7.92
N THR A 167 20.45 -10.11 -8.41
CA THR A 167 21.00 -11.17 -9.28
C THR A 167 21.43 -10.61 -10.64
N ALA A 168 20.71 -9.62 -11.19
CA ALA A 168 21.13 -8.91 -12.40
C ALA A 168 22.46 -8.16 -12.20
N LEU A 169 22.62 -7.45 -11.07
CA LEU A 169 23.89 -6.79 -10.73
C LEU A 169 25.03 -7.79 -10.53
N ALA A 170 24.77 -8.91 -9.86
CA ALA A 170 25.74 -9.98 -9.67
C ALA A 170 26.18 -10.60 -11.01
N GLN A 171 25.25 -10.83 -11.94
CA GLN A 171 25.58 -11.34 -13.28
C GLN A 171 26.53 -10.39 -14.01
N ILE A 172 26.25 -9.08 -14.00
CA ILE A 172 27.13 -8.08 -14.63
C ILE A 172 28.52 -8.12 -13.99
N ALA A 173 28.59 -8.16 -12.65
CA ALA A 173 29.85 -8.16 -11.92
C ALA A 173 30.71 -9.42 -12.15
N VAL A 174 30.08 -10.60 -12.24
CA VAL A 174 30.80 -11.88 -12.41
C VAL A 174 31.13 -12.19 -13.86
N THR A 175 30.20 -11.91 -14.79
CA THR A 175 30.32 -12.36 -16.18
C THR A 175 30.64 -11.25 -17.17
N GLY A 176 30.47 -9.98 -16.78
CA GLY A 176 30.54 -8.83 -17.70
C GLY A 176 29.40 -8.78 -18.72
N THR A 177 28.42 -9.69 -18.65
CA THR A 177 27.30 -9.76 -19.60
C THR A 177 26.07 -9.01 -19.08
N MET A 178 25.32 -8.41 -19.99
CA MET A 178 24.08 -7.71 -19.67
C MET A 178 22.93 -8.72 -19.43
N PRO A 179 22.19 -8.64 -18.30
CA PRO A 179 21.09 -9.54 -17.95
C PRO A 179 19.81 -9.18 -18.71
N TRP A 180 19.81 -9.34 -20.04
CA TRP A 180 18.71 -8.94 -20.91
C TRP A 180 17.37 -9.56 -20.52
N TRP A 181 17.34 -10.83 -20.12
CA TRP A 181 16.11 -11.50 -19.70
C TRP A 181 15.48 -10.86 -18.46
N THR A 182 16.28 -10.48 -17.47
CA THR A 182 15.79 -9.79 -16.28
C THR A 182 15.24 -8.41 -16.64
N VAL A 183 15.97 -7.65 -17.47
CA VAL A 183 15.54 -6.33 -17.94
C VAL A 183 14.21 -6.43 -18.71
N LEU A 184 14.11 -7.37 -19.66
CA LEU A 184 12.91 -7.60 -20.46
C LEU A 184 11.72 -8.04 -19.61
N THR A 185 11.94 -8.88 -18.60
CA THR A 185 10.88 -9.34 -17.69
C THR A 185 10.36 -8.20 -16.83
N ILE A 186 11.24 -7.38 -16.24
CA ILE A 186 10.83 -6.22 -15.44
C ILE A 186 10.09 -5.20 -16.31
N ALA A 187 10.59 -4.94 -17.52
CA ALA A 187 9.96 -4.03 -18.46
C ALA A 187 8.57 -4.54 -18.89
N SER A 188 8.44 -5.81 -19.25
CA SER A 188 7.17 -6.40 -19.70
C SER A 188 6.13 -6.40 -18.58
N MET A 189 6.49 -6.83 -17.37
CA MET A 189 5.58 -6.80 -16.21
C MET A 189 5.16 -5.37 -15.85
N THR A 190 6.09 -4.42 -15.92
CA THR A 190 5.78 -2.99 -15.71
C THR A 190 4.77 -2.49 -16.73
N MET A 191 4.99 -2.78 -18.02
CA MET A 191 4.10 -2.35 -19.09
C MET A 191 2.73 -3.00 -19.00
N ILE A 192 2.65 -4.29 -18.65
CA ILE A 192 1.38 -4.98 -18.41
C ILE A 192 0.62 -4.29 -17.27
N ARG A 193 1.27 -4.07 -16.12
CA ARG A 193 0.64 -3.40 -14.97
C ARG A 193 0.14 -2.00 -15.34
N CYS A 194 0.96 -1.20 -16.02
CA CYS A 194 0.58 0.17 -16.39
C CYS A 194 -0.54 0.21 -17.44
N SER A 195 -0.56 -0.77 -18.35
CA SER A 195 -1.63 -0.89 -19.36
C SER A 195 -2.95 -1.30 -18.72
N VAL A 196 -2.93 -2.25 -17.78
CA VAL A 196 -4.11 -2.64 -17.00
C VAL A 196 -4.61 -1.44 -16.19
N ALA A 197 -3.72 -0.71 -15.51
CA ALA A 197 -4.08 0.50 -14.77
C ALA A 197 -4.71 1.57 -15.67
N ALA A 198 -4.12 1.84 -16.84
CA ALA A 198 -4.67 2.80 -17.80
C ALA A 198 -6.06 2.40 -18.31
N PHE A 199 -6.27 1.11 -18.59
CA PHE A 199 -7.57 0.58 -18.99
C PHE A 199 -8.62 0.71 -17.87
N ARG A 200 -8.24 0.35 -16.64
CA ARG A 200 -9.12 0.37 -15.46
C ARG A 200 -9.48 1.79 -15.03
N ALA A 201 -8.52 2.70 -15.06
CA ALA A 201 -8.72 4.12 -14.78
C ALA A 201 -9.39 4.88 -15.94
N ARG A 202 -9.43 4.30 -17.15
CA ARG A 202 -9.79 4.97 -18.40
C ARG A 202 -8.97 6.25 -18.63
N ASP A 203 -7.70 6.21 -18.24
CA ASP A 203 -6.80 7.34 -18.30
C ASP A 203 -5.40 6.89 -18.74
N ILE A 204 -4.97 7.38 -19.91
CA ILE A 204 -3.68 7.02 -20.53
C ILE A 204 -2.48 7.47 -19.70
N ARG A 205 -2.65 8.41 -18.76
CA ARG A 205 -1.54 8.89 -17.91
C ARG A 205 -0.87 7.77 -17.12
N PHE A 206 -1.62 6.71 -16.80
CA PHE A 206 -1.09 5.56 -16.06
C PHE A 206 -0.02 4.78 -16.82
N LEU A 207 0.10 4.95 -18.15
CA LEU A 207 1.26 4.46 -18.90
C LEU A 207 2.56 5.13 -18.42
N GLY A 208 2.48 6.41 -18.04
CA GLY A 208 3.58 7.16 -17.44
C GLY A 208 3.97 6.67 -16.05
N PHE A 209 3.12 5.87 -15.38
CA PHE A 209 3.48 5.22 -14.11
C PHE A 209 4.60 4.18 -14.28
N SER A 210 4.95 3.79 -15.50
CA SER A 210 6.13 2.98 -15.78
C SER A 210 7.44 3.63 -15.26
N LEU A 211 7.49 4.96 -15.18
CA LEU A 211 8.60 5.71 -14.57
C LEU A 211 8.71 5.50 -13.05
N HIS A 212 7.68 4.95 -12.41
CA HIS A 212 7.74 4.56 -11.01
C HIS A 212 8.64 3.34 -10.77
N THR A 213 8.78 2.42 -11.74
CA THR A 213 9.61 1.21 -11.59
C THR A 213 11.07 1.51 -11.25
N PRO A 214 11.81 2.37 -11.98
CA PRO A 214 13.18 2.71 -11.59
C PRO A 214 13.26 3.43 -10.24
N ILE A 215 12.30 4.30 -9.91
CA ILE A 215 12.21 4.95 -8.59
C ILE A 215 12.02 3.89 -7.49
N ASN A 216 11.16 2.92 -7.74
CA ASN A 216 10.91 1.83 -6.79
C ASN A 216 12.17 0.99 -6.59
N ILE A 217 12.87 0.61 -7.66
CA ILE A 217 14.10 -0.18 -7.58
C ILE A 217 15.23 0.57 -6.87
N LEU A 218 15.48 1.81 -7.27
CA LEU A 218 16.67 2.56 -6.84
C LEU A 218 16.48 3.29 -5.50
N LEU A 219 15.24 3.67 -5.16
CA LEU A 219 14.97 4.49 -3.97
C LEU A 219 14.08 3.76 -2.97
N LEU A 220 12.94 3.21 -3.40
CA LEU A 220 11.95 2.67 -2.45
C LEU A 220 12.33 1.29 -1.90
N LEU A 221 12.96 0.41 -2.68
CA LEU A 221 13.44 -0.88 -2.19
C LEU A 221 14.50 -0.72 -1.09
N PRO A 222 15.53 0.15 -1.24
CA PRO A 222 16.43 0.48 -0.13
C PRO A 222 15.71 1.04 1.10
N VAL A 223 14.72 1.93 0.90
CA VAL A 223 13.91 2.47 2.00
C VAL A 223 13.12 1.37 2.72
N LYS A 224 12.53 0.42 1.98
CA LYS A 224 11.83 -0.74 2.56
C LYS A 224 12.78 -1.68 3.29
N ALA A 225 13.97 -1.94 2.76
CA ALA A 225 14.99 -2.73 3.45
C ALA A 225 15.43 -2.05 4.76
N TYR A 226 15.69 -0.73 4.72
CA TYR A 226 16.01 0.06 5.91
C TYR A 226 14.86 0.06 6.93
N ALA A 227 13.61 0.18 6.47
CA ALA A 227 12.42 0.09 7.31
C ALA A 227 12.38 -1.23 8.08
N LEU A 228 12.61 -2.36 7.40
CA LEU A 228 12.62 -3.70 7.98
C LEU A 228 13.71 -3.86 9.06
N CYS A 229 14.91 -3.31 8.81
CA CYS A 229 16.01 -3.36 9.77
C CYS A 229 15.83 -2.45 10.99
N THR A 230 14.94 -1.44 10.90
CA THR A 230 14.74 -0.41 11.94
C THR A 230 13.37 -0.47 12.62
N LEU A 231 12.64 -1.56 12.41
CA LEU A 231 11.31 -1.82 12.96
C LEU A 231 11.30 -2.18 14.43
#